data_AF-A0AAU6PGE8-F1
#
_entry.id   AF-A0AAU6PGE8-F1
#
_cell.length_a   1.000
_cell.length_b   1.000
_cell.length_c   1.000
_cell.angle_alpha   90.00
_cell.angle_beta   90.00
_cell.angle_gamma   90.00
#
_symmetry.space_group_name_H-M   'P 1'
#
loop_
_entity.id
_entity.type
_entity.pdbx_description
1 polymer ?
#
loop_
_entity_poly.entity_id
_entity_poly.type
_entity_poly.pdbx_seq_one_letter_code
_entity_poly.pdbx_strand_id
1 'polypeptide(L)' 'MQRKTITITSEQESWVKSQINTGHYGNDSEYICDLIRSDQQQKTKISVLQSALIKGEQSGVSQVRMDTILMNAKKRHHV' A
#
# COMPACT_ATOMS: atom_id res chain seq x y z
N MET A 1 7.86 -8.21 22.31
CA MET A 1 8.44 -8.46 20.97
C MET A 1 9.01 -9.87 20.91
N GLN A 2 8.93 -10.53 19.75
CA GLN A 2 9.59 -11.81 19.50
C GLN A 2 10.89 -11.56 18.72
N ARG A 3 12.01 -12.15 19.16
CA ARG A 3 13.29 -12.02 18.46
C ARG A 3 13.36 -13.05 17.33
N LYS A 4 13.80 -12.62 16.15
CA LYS A 4 14.10 -13.51 15.02
C LYS A 4 15.55 -13.30 14.57
N THR A 5 16.21 -14.37 14.19
CA THR A 5 17.50 -14.32 13.49
C THR A 5 17.22 -14.47 12.00
N ILE A 6 17.80 -13.60 11.18
CA ILE A 6 17.60 -13.54 9.74
C ILE A 6 18.97 -13.48 9.10
N THR A 7 19.21 -14.28 8.07
CA THR A 7 20.43 -14.21 7.27
C THR A 7 20.18 -13.34 6.05
N ILE A 8 21.05 -12.36 5.83
CA ILE A 8 21.00 -11.44 4.68
C ILE A 8 22.33 -11.47 3.94
N THR A 9 22.34 -10.96 2.71
CA THR A 9 23.57 -10.86 1.92
C THR A 9 24.46 -9.73 2.46
N SER A 10 25.75 -9.75 2.12
CA SER A 10 26.69 -8.67 2.46
C SER A 10 26.29 -7.32 1.86
N GLU A 11 25.65 -7.32 0.69
CA GLU A 11 25.11 -6.13 0.05
C GLU A 11 23.95 -5.55 0.86
N GLN A 12 23.02 -6.40 1.31
CA GLN A 12 21.89 -5.99 2.16
C GLN A 12 22.37 -5.44 3.50
N GLU A 13 23.38 -6.07 4.12
CA GLU A 13 24.01 -5.56 5.35
C GLU A 13 24.58 -4.15 5.16
N SER A 14 25.31 -3.94 4.06
CA SER A 14 25.89 -2.63 3.73
C SER A 14 24.80 -1.59 3.50
N TRP A 15 23.70 -1.98 2.85
CA TRP A 15 22.54 -1.13 2.67
C TRP A 15 21.88 -0.75 4.00
N VAL A 16 21.57 -1.72 4.87
CA VAL A 16 20.97 -1.48 6.20
C VAL A 16 21.83 -0.50 7.00
N LYS A 17 23.15 -0.71 7.03
CA LYS A 17 24.09 0.22 7.69
C LYS A 17 24.04 1.63 7.11
N SER A 18 23.95 1.76 5.79
CA SER A 18 23.82 3.08 5.15
C SER A 18 22.56 3.82 5.63
N GLN A 19 21.44 3.10 5.81
CA GLN A 19 20.19 3.68 6.29
C GLN A 19 20.29 4.11 7.75
N ILE A 20 20.96 3.33 8.60
CA ILE A 20 21.22 3.70 9.99
C ILE A 20 22.11 4.95 10.06
N ASN A 21 23.15 5.01 9.22
CA ASN A 21 24.07 6.15 9.16
C ASN A 21 23.40 7.46 8.72
N THR A 22 22.24 7.42 8.07
CA THR A 22 21.45 8.64 7.79
C THR A 22 20.86 9.26 9.06
N GLY A 23 20.82 8.52 10.18
CA GLY A 23 20.21 8.94 11.44
C GLY A 23 18.71 8.71 11.53
N HIS A 24 18.07 8.15 10.49
CA HIS A 24 16.64 7.85 10.50
C HIS A 24 16.26 6.62 11.34
N TYR A 25 17.20 5.71 11.59
CA TYR A 25 16.98 4.48 12.34
C TYR A 25 18.11 4.29 13.36
N GLY A 26 17.78 3.83 14.57
CA GLY A 26 18.75 3.59 15.63
C GLY A 26 19.44 2.23 15.54
N ASN A 27 18.86 1.26 14.81
CA ASN A 27 19.39 -0.09 14.65
C ASN A 27 18.74 -0.84 13.46
N ASP A 28 19.32 -2.00 13.13
CA ASP A 28 18.86 -2.86 12.04
C ASP A 28 17.39 -3.30 12.21
N SER A 29 16.98 -3.61 13.44
CA SER A 29 15.64 -4.12 13.72
C SER A 29 14.57 -3.06 13.46
N GLU A 30 14.85 -1.79 13.78
CA GLU A 30 13.94 -0.68 13.47
C GLU A 30 13.74 -0.53 11.96
N TYR A 31 14.83 -0.55 11.19
CA TYR A 31 14.75 -0.44 9.74
C TYR A 31 14.01 -1.63 9.11
N ILE A 32 14.33 -2.86 9.54
CA ILE A 32 13.64 -4.07 9.05
C ILE A 32 12.16 -4.04 9.42
N CYS A 33 11.80 -3.61 10.63
CA CYS A 33 10.40 -3.48 11.01
C CYS A 33 9.66 -2.45 10.17
N ASP A 34 10.31 -1.33 9.82
CA ASP A 34 9.71 -0.33 8.93
C ASP A 34 9.49 -0.88 7.52
N LEU A 35 10.48 -1.59 6.95
CA LEU A 35 10.33 -2.26 5.66
C LEU A 35 9.16 -3.25 5.65
N ILE A 36 8.98 -4.03 6.73
CA ILE A 36 7.85 -4.95 6.86
C ILE A 36 6.52 -4.19 6.88
N ARG A 37 6.43 -3.06 7.60
CA ARG A 37 5.22 -2.22 7.62
C ARG A 37 4.92 -1.65 6.23
N SER A 38 5.94 -1.17 5.53
CA SER A 38 5.81 -0.65 4.18
C SER A 38 5.30 -1.73 3.20
N ASP A 39 5.88 -2.94 3.24
CA ASP A 39 5.40 -4.09 2.45
C ASP A 39 3.94 -4.45 2.76
N GLN A 40 3.57 -4.49 4.04
CA GLN A 40 2.19 -4.74 4.46
C GLN A 40 1.24 -3.68 3.91
N GLN A 41 1.58 -2.39 4.04
CA GLN A 41 0.76 -1.30 3.52
C GLN A 41 0.60 -1.37 1.99
N GLN A 42 1.68 -1.66 1.26
CA GLN A 42 1.65 -1.83 -0.19
C GLN A 42 0.72 -2.98 -0.58
N LYS A 43 0.86 -4.14 0.07
CA LYS A 43 0.01 -5.32 -0.17
C LYS A 43 -1.46 -5.04 0.15
N THR A 44 -1.75 -4.32 1.24
CA THR A 44 -3.11 -3.91 1.57
C THR A 44 -3.69 -3.01 0.48
N LYS A 45 -2.95 -1.99 0.00
CA LYS A 45 -3.41 -1.10 -1.08
C LYS A 45 -3.75 -1.89 -2.35
N ILE A 46 -2.88 -2.82 -2.75
CA ILE A 46 -3.09 -3.67 -3.92
C ILE A 46 -4.32 -4.56 -3.73
N SER A 47 -4.45 -5.20 -2.57
CA SER A 47 -5.59 -6.08 -2.26
C SER A 47 -6.92 -5.31 -2.27
N VAL A 48 -6.96 -4.09 -1.73
CA VAL A 48 -8.14 -3.21 -1.77
C VAL A 48 -8.49 -2.85 -3.22
N LEU A 49 -7.50 -2.46 -4.02
CA LEU A 49 -7.70 -2.14 -5.43
C LEU A 49 -8.26 -3.34 -6.21
N GLN A 50 -7.64 -4.51 -6.07
CA GLN A 50 -8.09 -5.74 -6.72
C GLN A 50 -9.52 -6.10 -6.31
N SER A 51 -9.85 -5.98 -5.03
CA SER A 51 -11.20 -6.24 -4.54
C SER A 51 -12.23 -5.26 -5.13
N ALA A 52 -11.86 -3.98 -5.27
CA ALA A 52 -12.71 -2.98 -5.90
C ALA A 52 -12.92 -3.24 -7.40
N LEU A 53 -11.87 -3.67 -8.11
CA LEU A 53 -11.96 -4.05 -9.53
C LEU A 53 -12.85 -5.27 -9.72
N ILE A 54 -12.65 -6.35 -8.96
CA ILE A 54 -13.50 -7.55 -9.00
C ILE A 54 -14.96 -7.19 -8.74
N LYS A 55 -15.22 -6.36 -7.72
CA LYS A 55 -16.58 -5.88 -7.43
C LYS A 55 -17.18 -5.10 -8.60
N GLY A 56 -16.38 -4.28 -9.29
CA GLY A 56 -16.78 -3.55 -10.49
C GLY A 56 -17.10 -4.48 -11.65
N GLU A 57 -16.24 -5.46 -11.94
CA GLU A 57 -16.43 -6.46 -12.99
C GLU A 57 -17.70 -7.30 -12.74
N GLN A 58 -17.92 -7.73 -11.49
CA GLN A 58 -19.10 -8.49 -11.08
C GLN A 58 -20.39 -7.65 -11.09
N SER A 59 -20.29 -6.32 -11.03
CA SER A 59 -21.47 -5.44 -11.11
C SER A 59 -22.05 -5.32 -12.53
N GLY A 60 -21.35 -5.86 -13.53
CA GLY A 60 -21.76 -5.84 -14.92
C GLY A 60 -21.52 -4.49 -15.62
N VAL A 61 -21.81 -4.44 -16.91
CA VAL A 61 -21.59 -3.23 -17.72
C VAL A 61 -22.72 -2.23 -17.48
N SER A 62 -22.35 -1.05 -16.96
CA SER A 62 -23.28 0.07 -16.80
C SER A 62 -23.74 0.59 -18.16
N GLN A 63 -25.05 0.77 -18.32
CA GLN A 63 -25.67 1.44 -19.47
C GLN A 63 -25.82 2.96 -19.25
N VAL A 64 -25.40 3.47 -18.09
CA VAL A 64 -25.57 4.88 -17.73
C VAL A 64 -24.51 5.73 -18.42
N ARG A 65 -24.97 6.76 -19.13
CA ARG A 65 -24.11 7.73 -19.80
C ARG A 65 -23.48 8.72 -18.81
N MET A 66 -22.34 9.30 -19.18
CA MET A 66 -21.57 10.20 -18.32
C MET A 66 -22.31 11.48 -17.92
N ASP A 67 -23.11 12.04 -18.83
CA ASP A 67 -23.99 13.20 -18.58
C ASP A 67 -25.03 12.88 -17.48
N THR A 68 -25.66 11.70 -17.55
CA THR A 68 -26.60 11.24 -16.53
C THR A 68 -25.92 11.00 -15.19
N ILE A 69 -24.69 10.46 -15.18
CA ILE A 69 -23.89 10.27 -13.95
C ILE A 69 -23.61 11.62 -13.27
N LEU A 70 -23.18 12.61 -14.04
CA LEU A 70 -22.87 13.95 -13.54
C LEU A 70 -24.12 14.64 -12.99
N MET A 71 -25.24 14.59 -13.72
CA MET A 71 -26.51 15.16 -13.27
C MET A 71 -26.97 14.52 -11.95
N ASN A 72 -26.88 13.20 -11.85
CA ASN A 72 -27.24 12.48 -10.62
C ASN A 72 -26.31 12.83 -9.46
N ALA A 73 -25.01 13.04 -9.70
CA ALA A 73 -24.07 13.46 -8.67
C ALA A 73 -24.38 14.88 -8.15
N LYS A 74 -24.63 15.83 -9.05
CA LYS A 74 -25.04 17.21 -8.72
C LYS A 74 -26.32 17.24 -7.88
N LYS A 75 -27.33 16.48 -8.30
CA LYS A 75 -28.59 16.33 -7.57
C LYS A 75 -28.40 15.76 -6.15
N ARG A 76 -27.50 14.77 -5.97
CA ARG A 76 -27.18 14.23 -4.64
C ARG A 76 -26.47 15.23 -3.73
N HIS A 77 -25.59 16.05 -4.28
CA HIS A 77 -24.80 17.02 -3.53
C HIS A 77 -25.43 18.43 -3.47
N HIS A 78 -26.63 18.60 -4.02
CA HIS A 78 -27.38 19.87 -4.07
C HIS A 78 -26.56 21.03 -4.67
N VAL A 79 -25.83 20.75 -5.75
CA VAL A 79 -25.01 21.71 -6.51
C VAL A 79 -25.51 21.85 -7.95
#